data_AF-A0A3C0KWU9-F1
#
_entry.id   AF-A0A3C0KWU9-F1
#
_cell.length_a   1.000
_cell.length_b   1.000
_cell.length_c   1.000
_cell.angle_alpha   90.00
_cell.angle_beta   90.00
_cell.angle_gamma   90.00
#
_symmetry.space_group_name_H-M   'P 1'
#
loop_
_entity.id
_entity.type
_entity.pdbx_description
1 polymer ?
#
loop_
_entity_poly.entity_id
_entity_poly.type
_entity_poly.pdbx_seq_one_letter_code
_entity_poly.pdbx_strand_id
1 'polypeptide(L)'
;MSIVIGMSLEQISALSTSTIRDFVAADFRAMTTEQVGALTSSQIDSIETRDLVILSTGQIQALNLYNNKGLLASQVKALSVQQVKALTSNQIATFDTEDIRALSANQIKAIDASDFTILSTDQLHAFSSDQLRAISAAQIKAMTTDQIASMKTAAFAALTALQIAALTTDQIANLTT
;
A
#
# COMPACT_ATOMS: atom_id res chain seq x y z
N MET A 1 5.37 23.07 -20.63
CA MET A 1 3.92 23.32 -20.47
C MET A 1 3.26 21.96 -20.35
N SER A 2 2.33 21.78 -19.41
CA SER A 2 1.70 20.46 -19.26
C SER A 2 0.65 20.23 -20.35
N ILE A 3 0.58 19.00 -20.86
CA ILE A 3 -0.39 18.57 -21.88
C ILE A 3 -1.72 18.06 -21.29
N VAL A 4 -1.78 17.83 -19.98
CA VAL A 4 -2.99 17.29 -19.31
C VAL A 4 -3.97 18.36 -18.81
N ILE A 5 -3.55 19.63 -18.80
CA ILE A 5 -4.40 20.75 -18.38
C ILE A 5 -5.55 20.90 -19.39
N GLY A 6 -6.78 20.77 -18.90
CA GLY A 6 -8.00 20.90 -19.71
C GLY A 6 -8.48 19.61 -20.37
N MET A 7 -7.81 18.47 -20.16
CA MET A 7 -8.31 17.18 -20.61
C MET A 7 -9.52 16.72 -19.78
N SER A 8 -10.56 16.21 -20.45
CA SER A 8 -11.71 15.58 -19.79
C SER A 8 -11.34 14.21 -19.20
N LEU A 9 -12.18 13.69 -18.30
CA LEU A 9 -11.96 12.36 -17.70
C LEU A 9 -12.03 11.25 -18.76
N GLU A 10 -12.89 11.39 -19.78
CA GLU A 10 -12.92 10.46 -20.92
C GLU A 10 -11.63 10.51 -21.73
N GLN A 11 -11.08 11.71 -21.95
CA GLN A 11 -9.80 11.85 -22.67
C GLN A 11 -8.65 11.24 -21.88
N ILE A 12 -8.63 11.40 -20.54
CA ILE A 12 -7.61 10.79 -19.67
C ILE A 12 -7.70 9.27 -19.74
N SER A 13 -8.87 8.68 -19.54
CA SER A 13 -9.06 7.22 -19.59
C SER A 13 -8.81 6.61 -20.97
N ALA A 14 -8.89 7.41 -22.04
CA ALA A 14 -8.58 7.00 -23.42
C ALA A 14 -7.09 7.08 -23.80
N LEU A 15 -6.22 7.66 -22.96
CA LEU A 15 -4.78 7.73 -23.23
C LEU A 15 -4.17 6.34 -23.36
N SER A 16 -3.26 6.15 -24.33
CA SER A 16 -2.48 4.92 -24.39
C SER A 16 -1.43 4.87 -23.28
N THR A 17 -1.01 3.67 -22.89
CA THR A 17 0.09 3.49 -21.92
C THR A 17 1.43 4.01 -22.44
N SER A 18 1.62 4.11 -23.77
CA SER A 18 2.79 4.75 -24.35
C SER A 18 2.78 6.25 -24.09
N THR A 19 1.64 6.92 -24.26
CA THR A 19 1.52 8.36 -24.01
C THR A 19 1.80 8.69 -22.55
N ILE A 20 1.34 7.85 -21.62
CA ILE A 20 1.62 8.04 -20.19
C ILE A 20 3.11 7.88 -19.87
N ARG A 21 3.81 6.93 -20.51
CA ARG A 21 5.27 6.79 -20.35
C ARG A 21 6.05 7.97 -20.93
N ASP A 22 5.48 8.68 -21.90
CA ASP A 22 6.09 9.87 -22.50
C ASP A 22 5.76 11.16 -21.72
N PHE A 23 4.92 11.10 -20.68
CA PHE A 23 4.64 12.24 -19.82
C PHE A 23 5.89 12.73 -19.12
N VAL A 24 5.98 14.04 -18.94
CA VAL A 24 7.03 14.64 -18.11
C VAL A 24 6.52 14.88 -16.70
N ALA A 25 7.43 15.14 -15.76
CA ALA A 25 7.08 15.43 -14.36
C ALA A 25 6.05 16.58 -14.20
N ALA A 26 6.04 17.54 -15.14
CA ALA A 26 5.07 18.63 -15.14
C ALA A 26 3.64 18.16 -15.45
N ASP A 27 3.48 17.08 -16.22
CA ASP A 27 2.16 16.51 -16.52
C ASP A 27 1.57 15.84 -15.30
N PHE A 28 2.31 14.92 -14.67
CA PHE A 28 1.88 14.25 -13.45
C PHE A 28 1.55 15.24 -12.33
N ARG A 29 2.34 16.30 -12.14
CA ARG A 29 2.05 17.33 -11.12
C ARG A 29 0.83 18.20 -11.45
N ALA A 30 0.49 18.36 -12.73
CA ALA A 30 -0.65 19.17 -13.15
C ALA A 30 -1.97 18.39 -13.16
N MET A 31 -1.94 17.05 -13.13
CA MET A 31 -3.16 16.24 -13.07
C MET A 31 -3.95 16.53 -11.79
N THR A 32 -5.25 16.78 -11.93
CA THR A 32 -6.12 16.89 -10.74
C THR A 32 -6.40 15.50 -10.14
N THR A 33 -6.91 15.45 -8.91
CA THR A 33 -7.33 14.19 -8.28
C THR A 33 -8.43 13.49 -9.08
N GLU A 34 -9.34 14.23 -9.70
CA GLU A 34 -10.39 13.66 -10.55
C GLU A 34 -9.79 13.05 -11.82
N GLN A 35 -8.81 13.71 -12.44
CA GLN A 35 -8.11 13.17 -13.60
C GLN A 35 -7.31 11.91 -13.24
N VAL A 36 -6.63 11.89 -12.09
CA VAL A 36 -5.94 10.69 -11.61
C VAL A 36 -6.92 9.55 -11.34
N GLY A 37 -8.09 9.84 -10.76
CA GLY A 37 -9.15 8.84 -10.54
C GLY A 37 -9.80 8.31 -11.81
N ALA A 38 -9.62 8.98 -12.95
CA ALA A 38 -10.07 8.51 -14.26
C ALA A 38 -9.05 7.58 -14.95
N LEU A 39 -7.83 7.45 -14.42
CA LEU A 39 -6.85 6.52 -14.97
C LEU A 39 -7.33 5.07 -14.80
N THR A 40 -7.15 4.28 -15.85
CA THR A 40 -7.39 2.83 -15.83
C THR A 40 -6.22 2.10 -15.16
N SER A 41 -6.43 0.86 -14.71
CA SER A 41 -5.35 0.05 -14.11
C SER A 41 -4.16 -0.16 -15.06
N SER A 42 -4.41 -0.38 -16.35
CA SER A 42 -3.32 -0.53 -17.35
C SER A 42 -2.50 0.76 -17.52
N GLN A 43 -3.14 1.91 -17.37
CA GLN A 43 -2.47 3.21 -17.39
C GLN A 43 -1.65 3.42 -16.12
N ILE A 44 -2.19 3.09 -14.95
CA ILE A 44 -1.47 3.15 -13.66
C ILE A 44 -0.26 2.21 -13.67
N ASP A 45 -0.39 0.98 -14.16
CA ASP A 45 0.70 0.01 -14.31
C ASP A 45 1.84 0.55 -15.19
N SER A 46 1.51 1.45 -16.13
CA SER A 46 2.50 2.05 -17.05
C SER A 46 3.24 3.26 -16.48
N ILE A 47 2.83 3.79 -15.32
CA ILE A 47 3.52 4.88 -14.65
C ILE A 47 4.85 4.37 -14.10
N GLU A 48 5.95 4.96 -14.56
CA GLU A 48 7.28 4.61 -14.09
C GLU A 48 7.46 4.97 -12.61
N THR A 49 8.27 4.22 -11.88
CA THR A 49 8.48 4.45 -10.44
C THR A 49 9.03 5.84 -10.12
N ARG A 50 9.81 6.44 -11.03
CA ARG A 50 10.31 7.82 -10.91
C ARG A 50 9.20 8.88 -10.97
N ASP A 51 8.11 8.58 -11.67
CA ASP A 51 6.96 9.48 -11.82
C ASP A 51 5.92 9.24 -10.73
N LEU A 52 5.81 8.00 -10.25
CA LEU A 52 4.95 7.68 -9.12
C LEU A 52 5.38 8.44 -7.85
N VAL A 53 6.68 8.57 -7.59
CA VAL A 53 7.19 9.25 -6.38
C VAL A 53 7.04 10.76 -6.39
N ILE A 54 6.75 11.38 -7.54
CA ILE A 54 6.50 12.82 -7.62
C ILE A 54 5.02 13.18 -7.46
N LEU A 55 4.12 12.20 -7.46
CA LEU A 55 2.70 12.41 -7.20
C LEU A 55 2.48 12.86 -5.76
N SER A 56 1.60 13.83 -5.59
CA SER A 56 1.14 14.25 -4.27
C SER A 56 0.38 13.12 -3.56
N THR A 57 0.28 13.19 -2.23
CA THR A 57 -0.50 12.25 -1.44
C THR A 57 -1.98 12.22 -1.85
N GLY A 58 -2.55 13.37 -2.24
CA GLY A 58 -3.91 13.43 -2.77
C GLY A 58 -4.08 12.72 -4.11
N GLN A 59 -3.10 12.83 -5.01
CA GLN A 59 -3.11 12.07 -6.26
C GLN A 59 -2.96 10.56 -6.00
N ILE A 60 -2.09 10.15 -5.07
CA ILE A 60 -1.97 8.74 -4.67
C ILE A 60 -3.30 8.20 -4.13
N GLN A 61 -4.00 8.96 -3.28
CA GLN A 61 -5.34 8.58 -2.79
C GLN A 61 -6.37 8.46 -3.91
N ALA A 62 -6.24 9.28 -4.95
CA ALA A 62 -7.14 9.26 -6.08
C ALA A 62 -6.91 8.09 -7.06
N LEU A 63 -5.80 7.34 -6.95
CA LEU A 63 -5.55 6.19 -7.81
C LEU A 63 -6.65 5.13 -7.61
N ASN A 64 -7.43 4.91 -8.67
CA ASN A 64 -8.52 3.95 -8.64
C ASN A 64 -8.02 2.56 -9.06
N LEU A 65 -7.89 1.67 -8.07
CA LEU A 65 -7.43 0.30 -8.24
C LEU A 65 -8.64 -0.62 -8.47
N TYR A 66 -9.12 -0.70 -9.71
CA TYR A 66 -10.28 -1.51 -10.09
C TYR A 66 -10.01 -3.03 -9.96
N ASN A 67 -11.05 -3.80 -9.64
CA ASN A 67 -11.08 -5.28 -9.70
C ASN A 67 -9.93 -5.99 -8.95
N ASN A 68 -9.55 -5.49 -7.78
CA ASN A 68 -8.48 -6.04 -6.94
C ASN A 68 -7.10 -6.08 -7.64
N LYS A 69 -6.87 -5.29 -8.69
CA LYS A 69 -5.51 -5.06 -9.17
C LYS A 69 -4.89 -3.93 -8.37
N GLY A 70 -4.02 -4.30 -7.44
CA GLY A 70 -3.12 -3.39 -6.73
C GLY A 70 -2.12 -2.72 -7.68
N LEU A 71 -1.25 -1.88 -7.11
CA LEU A 71 -0.04 -1.41 -7.79
C LEU A 71 0.89 -2.59 -8.07
N LEU A 72 1.87 -2.42 -8.96
CA LEU A 72 2.94 -3.39 -9.08
C LEU A 72 3.85 -3.37 -7.83
N ALA A 73 4.40 -4.52 -7.43
CA ALA A 73 5.37 -4.60 -6.33
C ALA A 73 6.54 -3.59 -6.46
N SER A 74 7.01 -3.34 -7.68
CA SER A 74 8.02 -2.32 -7.96
C SER A 74 7.54 -0.89 -7.70
N GLN A 75 6.27 -0.60 -7.97
CA GLN A 75 5.62 0.68 -7.69
C GLN A 75 5.38 0.85 -6.18
N VAL A 76 4.89 -0.18 -5.49
CA VAL A 76 4.74 -0.19 -4.01
C VAL A 76 6.07 0.08 -3.32
N LYS A 77 7.15 -0.60 -3.75
CA LYS A 77 8.50 -0.37 -3.24
C LYS A 77 8.99 1.06 -3.45
N ALA A 78 8.57 1.71 -4.53
CA ALA A 78 9.01 3.06 -4.86
C ALA A 78 8.32 4.15 -4.02
N LEU A 79 7.07 3.92 -3.58
CA LEU A 79 6.31 4.91 -2.81
C LEU A 79 7.10 5.47 -1.62
N SER A 80 7.07 6.78 -1.44
CA SER A 80 7.62 7.37 -0.22
C SER A 80 6.82 6.95 1.02
N VAL A 81 7.42 7.10 2.20
CA VAL A 81 6.76 6.84 3.49
C VAL A 81 5.48 7.70 3.64
N GLN A 82 5.52 8.96 3.17
CA GLN A 82 4.39 9.87 3.19
C GLN A 82 3.27 9.44 2.24
N GLN A 83 3.63 8.91 1.06
CA GLN A 83 2.64 8.36 0.12
C GLN A 83 2.01 7.07 0.65
N VAL A 84 2.78 6.17 1.27
CA VAL A 84 2.24 4.96 1.93
C VAL A 84 1.29 5.34 3.06
N LYS A 85 1.66 6.29 3.91
CA LYS A 85 0.78 6.80 4.97
C LYS A 85 -0.52 7.41 4.43
N ALA A 86 -0.50 7.94 3.21
CA ALA A 86 -1.66 8.55 2.60
C ALA A 86 -2.59 7.54 1.93
N LEU A 87 -2.16 6.28 1.70
CA LEU A 87 -3.01 5.27 1.10
C LEU A 87 -4.30 5.10 1.91
N THR A 88 -5.40 4.88 1.20
CA THR A 88 -6.66 4.53 1.85
C THR A 88 -6.64 3.06 2.27
N SER A 89 -7.45 2.71 3.28
CA SER A 89 -7.68 1.33 3.70
C SER A 89 -8.06 0.42 2.52
N ASN A 90 -8.89 0.92 1.59
CA ASN A 90 -9.28 0.17 0.39
C ASN A 90 -8.08 -0.11 -0.53
N GLN A 91 -7.17 0.86 -0.71
CA GLN A 91 -5.97 0.64 -1.53
C GLN A 91 -5.03 -0.36 -0.86
N ILE A 92 -4.85 -0.30 0.46
CA ILE A 92 -4.03 -1.26 1.21
C ILE A 92 -4.61 -2.68 1.10
N ALA A 93 -5.94 -2.82 1.16
CA ALA A 93 -6.61 -4.11 1.01
C ALA A 93 -6.37 -4.76 -0.37
N THR A 94 -6.05 -3.98 -1.41
CA THR A 94 -5.75 -4.51 -2.76
C THR A 94 -4.34 -5.06 -2.91
N PHE A 95 -3.43 -4.83 -1.97
CA PHE A 95 -2.05 -5.32 -2.05
C PHE A 95 -2.02 -6.85 -2.01
N ASP A 96 -1.29 -7.48 -2.91
CA ASP A 96 -1.07 -8.92 -2.82
C ASP A 96 0.14 -9.25 -1.93
N THR A 97 0.50 -10.53 -1.85
CA THR A 97 1.65 -10.96 -1.05
C THR A 97 3.00 -10.47 -1.58
N GLU A 98 3.12 -10.19 -2.88
CA GLU A 98 4.33 -9.64 -3.49
C GLU A 98 4.48 -8.16 -3.14
N ASP A 99 3.39 -7.40 -3.17
CA ASP A 99 3.34 -6.01 -2.73
C ASP A 99 3.74 -5.87 -1.26
N ILE A 100 3.19 -6.72 -0.40
CA ILE A 100 3.54 -6.73 1.03
C ILE A 100 5.04 -7.01 1.22
N ARG A 101 5.63 -7.93 0.46
CA ARG A 101 7.08 -8.21 0.49
C ARG A 101 7.92 -7.06 -0.06
N ALA A 102 7.36 -6.24 -0.94
CA ALA A 102 8.04 -5.12 -1.55
C ALA A 102 8.15 -3.89 -0.62
N LEU A 103 7.26 -3.78 0.38
CA LEU A 103 7.30 -2.72 1.38
C LEU A 103 8.58 -2.76 2.22
N SER A 104 9.21 -1.61 2.41
CA SER A 104 10.28 -1.43 3.39
C SER A 104 9.75 -1.39 4.82
N ALA A 105 10.62 -1.68 5.79
CA ALA A 105 10.32 -1.52 7.22
C ALA A 105 9.77 -0.13 7.58
N ASN A 106 10.29 0.93 6.97
CA ASN A 106 9.83 2.30 7.22
C ASN A 106 8.43 2.57 6.66
N GLN A 107 8.11 2.00 5.49
CA GLN A 107 6.76 2.10 4.91
C GLN A 107 5.75 1.35 5.77
N ILE A 108 6.08 0.14 6.25
CA ILE A 108 5.21 -0.65 7.14
C ILE A 108 4.90 0.10 8.42
N LYS A 109 5.90 0.74 9.03
CA LYS A 109 5.69 1.54 10.25
C LYS A 109 4.76 2.74 10.02
N ALA A 110 4.60 3.19 8.77
CA ALA A 110 3.76 4.33 8.42
C ALA A 110 2.34 3.94 8.02
N ILE A 111 2.04 2.66 7.83
CA ILE A 111 0.66 2.16 7.68
C ILE A 111 -0.09 2.39 9.00
N ASP A 112 -1.32 2.90 8.94
CA ASP A 112 -2.08 3.16 10.16
C ASP A 112 -2.46 1.86 10.87
N ALA A 113 -2.52 1.89 12.20
CA ALA A 113 -2.82 0.69 12.99
C ALA A 113 -4.21 0.10 12.65
N SER A 114 -5.19 0.93 12.29
CA SER A 114 -6.50 0.47 11.85
C SER A 114 -6.42 -0.36 10.56
N ASP A 115 -5.48 -0.09 9.66
CA ASP A 115 -5.34 -0.82 8.41
C ASP A 115 -4.70 -2.21 8.61
N PHE A 116 -4.16 -2.52 9.79
CA PHE A 116 -3.77 -3.89 10.09
C PHE A 116 -4.97 -4.80 10.30
N THR A 117 -6.15 -4.27 10.68
CA THR A 117 -7.37 -5.08 10.88
C THR A 117 -7.94 -5.65 9.60
N ILE A 118 -7.66 -5.03 8.45
CA ILE A 118 -8.20 -5.43 7.15
C ILE A 118 -7.27 -6.36 6.38
N LEU A 119 -6.04 -6.58 6.86
CA LEU A 119 -5.09 -7.47 6.19
C LEU A 119 -5.57 -8.92 6.25
N SER A 120 -5.51 -9.60 5.11
CA SER A 120 -5.76 -11.04 5.06
C SER A 120 -4.66 -11.83 5.77
N THR A 121 -4.96 -13.07 6.16
CA THR A 121 -3.97 -13.98 6.73
C THR A 121 -2.81 -14.24 5.77
N ASP A 122 -3.08 -14.29 4.46
CA ASP A 122 -2.04 -14.50 3.43
C ASP A 122 -1.10 -13.30 3.35
N GLN A 123 -1.62 -12.07 3.38
CA GLN A 123 -0.82 -10.84 3.45
C GLN A 123 0.03 -10.82 4.74
N LEU A 124 -0.55 -11.18 5.89
CA LEU A 124 0.20 -11.26 7.15
C LEU A 124 1.33 -12.30 7.10
N HIS A 125 1.10 -13.43 6.44
CA HIS A 125 2.12 -14.48 6.25
C HIS A 125 3.19 -14.10 5.22
N ALA A 126 2.94 -13.07 4.41
CA ALA A 126 3.90 -12.60 3.41
C ALA A 126 5.03 -11.76 4.02
N PHE A 127 4.83 -11.18 5.21
CA PHE A 127 5.87 -10.39 5.88
C PHE A 127 7.13 -11.21 6.16
N SER A 128 8.28 -10.63 5.80
CA SER A 128 9.59 -11.11 6.21
C SER A 128 9.87 -10.82 7.69
N SER A 129 10.87 -11.46 8.28
CA SER A 129 11.25 -11.23 9.68
C SER A 129 11.64 -9.78 9.98
N ASP A 130 12.30 -9.08 9.05
CA ASP A 130 12.68 -7.68 9.23
C ASP A 130 11.47 -6.74 9.17
N GLN A 131 10.52 -7.04 8.29
CA GLN A 131 9.24 -6.34 8.22
C GLN A 131 8.40 -6.58 9.47
N LEU A 132 8.33 -7.82 9.97
CA LEU A 132 7.65 -8.15 11.23
C LEU A 132 8.24 -7.35 12.39
N ARG A 133 9.56 -7.20 12.49
CA ARG A 133 10.21 -6.37 13.53
C ARG A 133 9.92 -4.88 13.41
N ALA A 134 9.53 -4.41 12.22
CA ALA A 134 9.19 -3.02 11.97
C ALA A 134 7.76 -2.66 12.40
N ILE A 135 6.88 -3.65 12.55
CA ILE A 135 5.49 -3.45 13.00
C ILE A 135 5.51 -2.85 14.41
N SER A 136 4.86 -1.72 14.62
CA SER A 136 4.78 -1.08 15.93
C SER A 136 3.90 -1.87 16.91
N ALA A 137 4.11 -1.65 18.21
CA ALA A 137 3.23 -2.16 19.25
C ALA A 137 1.76 -1.77 19.04
N ALA A 138 1.49 -0.56 18.53
CA ALA A 138 0.13 -0.10 18.25
C ALA A 138 -0.53 -0.87 17.10
N GLN A 139 0.24 -1.20 16.05
CA GLN A 139 -0.24 -2.01 14.93
C GLN A 139 -0.51 -3.45 15.38
N ILE A 140 0.38 -4.08 16.18
CA ILE A 140 0.13 -5.41 16.76
C ILE A 140 -1.14 -5.41 17.62
N LYS A 141 -1.33 -4.41 18.48
CA LYS A 141 -2.51 -4.28 19.33
C LYS A 141 -3.81 -4.14 18.52
N ALA A 142 -3.75 -3.56 17.34
CA ALA A 142 -4.91 -3.36 16.48
C ALA A 142 -5.30 -4.63 15.70
N MET A 143 -4.38 -5.57 15.48
CA MET A 143 -4.70 -6.84 14.79
C MET A 143 -5.81 -7.62 15.50
N THR A 144 -6.64 -8.31 14.73
CA THR A 144 -7.71 -9.14 15.28
C THR A 144 -7.15 -10.39 15.96
N THR A 145 -7.95 -11.01 16.83
CA THR A 145 -7.61 -12.28 17.48
C THR A 145 -7.37 -13.40 16.46
N ASP A 146 -8.12 -13.41 15.36
CA ASP A 146 -7.99 -14.41 14.29
C ASP A 146 -6.70 -14.21 13.48
N GLN A 147 -6.34 -12.96 13.20
CA GLN A 147 -5.08 -12.63 12.54
C GLN A 147 -3.88 -13.08 13.37
N ILE A 148 -3.88 -12.78 14.67
CA ILE A 148 -2.82 -13.20 15.60
C ILE A 148 -2.77 -14.73 15.72
N ALA A 149 -3.92 -15.40 15.88
CA ALA A 149 -3.98 -16.86 15.95
C ALA A 149 -3.54 -17.54 14.66
N SER A 150 -3.69 -16.88 13.51
CA SER A 150 -3.22 -17.42 12.22
C SER A 150 -1.70 -17.37 12.05
N MET A 151 -0.97 -16.58 12.85
CA MET A 151 0.48 -16.39 12.67
C MET A 151 1.26 -17.67 12.93
N LYS A 152 2.22 -17.97 12.05
CA LYS A 152 3.11 -19.14 12.19
C LYS A 152 4.10 -18.94 13.34
N THR A 153 4.57 -20.03 13.96
CA THR A 153 5.58 -20.00 15.04
C THR A 153 6.83 -19.22 14.66
N ALA A 154 7.28 -19.31 13.41
CA ALA A 154 8.42 -18.55 12.91
C ALA A 154 8.18 -17.02 12.88
N ALA A 155 6.94 -16.58 12.65
CA ALA A 155 6.58 -15.17 12.70
C ALA A 155 6.60 -14.66 14.14
N PHE A 156 6.04 -15.43 15.10
CA PHE A 156 6.15 -15.11 16.53
C PHE A 156 7.61 -15.04 17.00
N ALA A 157 8.46 -15.97 16.55
CA ALA A 157 9.89 -15.96 16.87
C ALA A 157 10.65 -14.74 16.30
N ALA A 158 10.13 -14.10 15.25
CA ALA A 158 10.70 -12.89 14.69
C ALA A 158 10.33 -11.62 15.48
N LEU A 159 9.25 -11.65 16.26
CA LEU A 159 8.77 -10.51 17.03
C LEU A 159 9.76 -10.14 18.15
N THR A 160 9.81 -8.85 18.44
CA THR A 160 10.57 -8.25 19.54
C THR A 160 9.81 -8.38 20.85
N ALA A 161 10.52 -8.27 21.98
CA ALA A 161 9.90 -8.28 23.31
C ALA A 161 8.83 -7.19 23.48
N LEU A 162 9.03 -6.01 22.88
CA LEU A 162 8.06 -4.91 22.94
C LEU A 162 6.77 -5.22 22.16
N GLN A 163 6.87 -5.94 21.05
CA GLN A 163 5.70 -6.36 20.26
C GLN A 163 4.93 -7.47 20.98
N ILE A 164 5.62 -8.44 21.59
CA ILE A 164 4.98 -9.49 22.40
C ILE A 164 4.28 -8.87 23.62
N ALA A 165 4.90 -7.91 24.29
CA ALA A 165 4.29 -7.19 25.41
C ALA A 165 3.08 -6.31 25.03
N ALA A 166 2.92 -6.01 23.73
CA ALA A 166 1.81 -5.22 23.22
C ALA A 166 0.55 -6.06 22.92
N LEU A 167 0.67 -7.39 22.90
CA LEU A 167 -0.47 -8.29 22.70
C LEU A 167 -1.51 -8.07 23.80
N THR A 168 -2.78 -8.04 23.40
CA THR A 168 -3.89 -7.95 24.35
C THR A 168 -4.15 -9.30 25.01
N THR A 169 -4.86 -9.28 26.14
CA THR A 169 -5.31 -10.51 26.81
C THR A 169 -6.15 -11.39 25.89
N ASP A 170 -7.00 -10.78 25.08
CA ASP A 170 -7.89 -11.50 24.16
C ASP A 170 -7.12 -12.13 23.00
N GLN A 171 -6.12 -11.43 22.47
CA GLN A 171 -5.21 -11.97 21.45
C GLN A 171 -4.43 -13.18 21.98
N ILE A 172 -3.92 -13.11 23.21
CA ILE A 172 -3.19 -14.22 23.85
C ILE A 172 -4.13 -15.41 24.13
N ALA A 173 -5.34 -15.13 24.61
CA ALA A 173 -6.32 -16.17 24.93
C ALA A 173 -6.80 -16.97 23.69
N ASN A 174 -6.73 -16.37 22.49
CA ASN A 174 -7.11 -17.02 21.23
C ASN A 174 -5.97 -17.84 20.59
N LEU A 175 -4.78 -17.88 21.19
CA LEU A 175 -3.67 -18.67 20.65
C LEU A 175 -3.92 -20.17 20.82
N THR A 176 -3.69 -20.92 19.74
CA THR A 176 -3.71 -22.38 19.74
C THR A 176 -2.31 -22.91 19.40
N THR A 177 -2.01 -24.15 19.80
CA THR A 177 -0.71 -24.81 19.59
C THR A 177 -0.71 -25.74 18.38
#